data_AF-A0A4R4UZG3-F1
#
_entry.id   AF-A0A4R4UZG3-F1
#
_cell.length_a   1.000
_cell.length_b   1.000
_cell.length_c   1.000
_cell.angle_alpha   90.00
_cell.angle_beta   90.00
_cell.angle_gamma   90.00
#
_symmetry.space_group_name_H-M   'P 1'
#
loop_
_entity.id
_entity.type
_entity.pdbx_description
1 polymer ?
#
loop_
_entity_poly.entity_id
_entity_poly.type
_entity_poly.pdbx_seq_one_letter_code
_entity_poly.pdbx_strand_id
1 'polypeptide(L)'
;MRDSSETPVTERPAAATAQPQVGGVVVGETISLRLGCVGPGFARFAIRTSHGEPHHVDVLGEKFVPVPVASHYHCTIDGPGDLRMELSGSLDGRAAAIEVQARHADRGLRLELRNNGPHELQLDLRALAHAEHDKRIRVAAGGALPVFWPAPRGHYDLEVTAAEDETFHRRIVGRAE
;
A
#
# COMPACT_ATOMS: atom_id res chain seq x y z
N MET A 1 -41.71 45.53 1.42
CA MET A 1 -41.63 44.75 0.17
C MET A 1 -40.33 43.97 0.25
N ARG A 2 -40.43 42.66 0.52
CA ARG A 2 -39.30 41.74 0.61
C ARG A 2 -38.90 41.36 -0.83
N ASP A 3 -37.61 41.32 -1.13
CA ASP A 3 -36.99 40.09 -1.62
C ASP A 3 -35.46 40.19 -1.52
N SER A 4 -34.89 39.33 -0.67
CA SER A 4 -33.48 38.98 -0.64
C SER A 4 -33.41 37.61 -1.29
N SER A 5 -32.75 37.49 -2.44
CA SER A 5 -32.50 36.19 -3.06
C SER A 5 -31.02 36.10 -3.45
N GLU A 6 -30.18 35.96 -2.42
CA GLU A 6 -28.83 35.43 -2.58
C GLU A 6 -28.96 33.90 -2.52
N THR A 7 -28.89 33.25 -3.69
CA THR A 7 -28.85 31.78 -3.77
C THR A 7 -27.51 31.29 -3.22
N PRO A 8 -27.49 30.38 -2.22
CA PRO A 8 -26.25 29.72 -1.85
C PRO A 8 -25.86 28.75 -2.96
N VAL A 9 -24.64 28.91 -3.47
CA VAL A 9 -23.99 27.90 -4.29
C VAL A 9 -23.74 26.70 -3.37
N THR A 10 -24.58 25.68 -3.47
CA THR A 10 -24.33 24.39 -2.84
C THR A 10 -23.15 23.75 -3.55
N GLU A 11 -21.93 24.01 -3.08
CA GLU A 11 -20.80 23.13 -3.35
C GLU A 11 -21.20 21.74 -2.89
N ARG A 12 -21.44 20.87 -3.88
CA ARG A 12 -21.71 19.46 -3.67
C ARG A 12 -20.45 18.91 -2.99
N PRO A 13 -20.51 18.37 -1.75
CA PRO A 13 -19.35 17.74 -1.16
C PRO A 13 -18.90 16.65 -2.12
N ALA A 14 -17.63 16.66 -2.53
CA ALA A 14 -17.08 15.55 -3.31
C ALA A 14 -17.44 14.27 -2.55
N ALA A 15 -18.19 13.37 -3.19
CA ALA A 15 -18.46 12.07 -2.60
C ALA A 15 -17.10 11.49 -2.21
N ALA A 16 -16.90 11.19 -0.93
CA ALA A 16 -15.63 10.66 -0.46
C ALA A 16 -15.30 9.45 -1.34
N THR A 17 -14.30 9.58 -2.20
CA THR A 17 -13.88 8.51 -3.07
C THR A 17 -13.30 7.42 -2.18
N ALA A 18 -13.74 6.18 -2.40
CA ALA A 18 -13.19 5.03 -1.70
C ALA A 18 -11.65 5.07 -1.79
N GLN A 19 -10.98 5.15 -0.65
CA GLN A 19 -9.52 5.21 -0.55
C GLN A 19 -9.00 3.80 -0.26
N PRO A 20 -8.52 3.07 -1.27
CA PRO A 20 -8.02 1.73 -1.07
C PRO A 20 -6.74 1.73 -0.23
N GLN A 21 -6.57 0.66 0.53
CA GLN A 21 -5.39 0.36 1.32
C GLN A 21 -4.89 -1.03 0.96
N VAL A 22 -3.58 -1.19 0.86
CA VAL A 22 -2.95 -2.47 0.57
C VAL A 22 -1.65 -2.58 1.35
N GLY A 23 -1.42 -3.74 1.94
CA GLY A 23 -0.20 -4.07 2.65
C GLY A 23 -0.08 -5.58 2.76
N GLY A 24 1.10 -6.05 3.15
CA GLY A 24 1.37 -7.46 3.31
C GLY A 24 2.59 -7.71 4.19
N VAL A 25 2.50 -8.75 5.01
CA VAL A 25 3.57 -9.21 5.91
C VAL A 25 3.57 -10.73 5.98
N VAL A 26 4.75 -11.32 6.15
CA VAL A 26 4.85 -12.77 6.35
C VAL A 26 4.38 -13.14 7.76
N VAL A 27 3.52 -14.16 7.84
CA VAL A 27 3.07 -14.80 9.09
C VAL A 27 3.09 -16.31 8.88
N GLY A 28 4.11 -16.96 9.45
CA GLY A 28 4.35 -18.39 9.24
C GLY A 28 4.58 -18.68 7.75
N GLU A 29 3.79 -19.60 7.19
CA GLU A 29 3.88 -20.03 5.78
C GLU A 29 2.98 -19.22 4.83
N THR A 30 2.48 -18.07 5.30
CA THR A 30 1.55 -17.23 4.54
C THR A 30 2.01 -15.79 4.47
N ILE A 31 1.58 -15.08 3.43
CA ILE A 31 1.53 -13.62 3.45
C ILE A 31 0.13 -13.24 3.96
N SER A 32 0.07 -12.52 5.08
CA SER A 32 -1.16 -11.89 5.54
C SER A 32 -1.31 -10.56 4.81
N LEU A 33 -2.20 -10.51 3.82
CA LEU A 33 -2.51 -9.27 3.12
C LEU A 33 -3.52 -8.45 3.92
N ARG A 34 -3.17 -7.20 4.20
CA ARG A 34 -4.05 -6.24 4.85
C ARG A 34 -4.66 -5.33 3.80
N LEU A 35 -5.88 -5.66 3.41
CA LEU A 35 -6.66 -4.94 2.41
C LEU A 35 -7.67 -4.03 3.08
N GLY A 36 -7.85 -2.81 2.57
CA GLY A 36 -8.78 -1.87 3.16
C GLY A 36 -9.40 -0.91 2.16
N CYS A 37 -10.46 -0.26 2.61
CA CYS A 37 -11.20 0.77 1.91
C CYS A 37 -11.76 1.76 2.93
N VAL A 38 -11.33 3.02 2.85
CA VAL A 38 -11.92 4.10 3.65
C VAL A 38 -12.90 4.87 2.76
N GLY A 39 -14.15 4.98 3.19
CA GLY A 39 -15.19 5.71 2.46
C GLY A 39 -16.48 4.89 2.32
N PRO A 40 -17.48 5.43 1.62
CA PRO A 40 -18.71 4.72 1.32
C PRO A 40 -18.45 3.59 0.29
N GLY A 41 -18.76 2.35 0.66
CA GLY A 41 -18.75 1.20 -0.24
C GLY A 41 -17.62 0.19 0.02
N PHE A 42 -17.45 -0.73 -0.93
CA PHE A 42 -16.43 -1.76 -0.88
C PHE A 42 -15.36 -1.54 -1.96
N ALA A 43 -14.16 -2.05 -1.74
CA ALA A 43 -13.11 -2.16 -2.74
C ALA A 43 -12.98 -3.61 -3.20
N ARG A 44 -12.85 -3.83 -4.50
CA ARG A 44 -12.53 -5.14 -5.06
C ARG A 44 -11.04 -5.20 -5.39
N PHE A 45 -10.38 -6.22 -4.86
CA PHE A 45 -8.98 -6.52 -5.14
C PHE A 45 -8.86 -7.82 -5.93
N ALA A 46 -7.86 -7.92 -6.78
CA ALA A 46 -7.45 -9.15 -7.46
C ALA A 46 -6.04 -9.52 -7.00
N ILE A 47 -5.91 -10.67 -6.34
CA ILE A 47 -4.67 -11.19 -5.78
C ILE A 47 -4.15 -12.28 -6.72
N ARG A 48 -2.90 -12.17 -7.15
CA ARG A 48 -2.25 -13.13 -8.02
C ARG A 48 -0.96 -13.63 -7.38
N THR A 49 -0.82 -14.95 -7.29
CA THR A 49 0.36 -15.64 -6.80
C THR A 49 0.87 -16.60 -7.86
N SER A 50 2.14 -16.53 -8.25
CA SER A 50 2.72 -17.39 -9.29
C SER A 50 1.81 -17.50 -10.54
N HIS A 51 1.95 -18.52 -11.40
CA HIS A 51 1.21 -18.66 -12.66
C HIS A 51 -0.28 -19.07 -12.51
N GLY A 52 -1.00 -18.44 -11.58
CA GLY A 52 -2.42 -18.74 -11.29
C GLY A 52 -3.39 -17.66 -11.77
N GLU A 53 -4.67 -18.03 -11.79
CA GLU A 53 -5.78 -17.10 -11.98
C GLU A 53 -5.90 -16.15 -10.77
N PRO A 54 -6.29 -14.87 -10.98
CA PRO A 54 -6.45 -13.92 -9.90
C PRO A 54 -7.62 -14.29 -8.99
N HIS A 55 -7.34 -14.38 -7.69
CA HIS A 55 -8.34 -14.54 -6.65
C HIS A 55 -8.92 -13.17 -6.27
N HIS A 56 -10.23 -13.00 -6.48
CA HIS A 56 -10.90 -11.73 -6.23
C HIS A 56 -11.43 -11.65 -4.79
N VAL A 57 -11.22 -10.50 -4.13
CA VAL A 57 -11.68 -10.25 -2.77
C VAL A 57 -12.39 -8.90 -2.71
N ASP A 58 -13.64 -8.92 -2.26
CA ASP A 58 -14.39 -7.73 -1.90
C ASP A 58 -14.13 -7.37 -0.43
N VAL A 59 -13.85 -6.10 -0.17
CA VAL A 59 -13.45 -5.57 1.13
C VAL A 59 -14.31 -4.37 1.50
N LEU A 60 -15.04 -4.49 2.61
CA LEU A 60 -15.74 -3.39 3.27
C LEU A 60 -14.96 -3.05 4.55
N GLY A 61 -14.49 -1.81 4.68
CA GLY A 61 -13.64 -1.41 5.80
C GLY A 61 -12.23 -2.01 5.69
N GLU A 62 -11.92 -3.05 6.45
CA GLU A 62 -10.61 -3.71 6.46
C GLU A 62 -10.76 -5.23 6.50
N LYS A 63 -9.88 -5.95 5.82
CA LYS A 63 -9.85 -7.41 5.80
C LYS A 63 -8.42 -7.92 5.71
N PHE A 64 -8.12 -8.93 6.53
CA PHE A 64 -6.89 -9.71 6.43
C PHE A 64 -7.15 -10.95 5.58
N VAL A 65 -6.31 -11.16 4.56
CA VAL A 65 -6.42 -12.30 3.65
C VAL A 65 -5.12 -13.10 3.72
N PRO A 66 -5.14 -14.31 4.31
CA PRO A 66 -3.98 -15.19 4.29
C PRO A 66 -3.79 -15.75 2.89
N VAL A 67 -2.57 -15.65 2.37
CA VAL A 67 -2.18 -16.16 1.06
C VAL A 67 -1.04 -17.16 1.27
N PRO A 68 -1.27 -18.47 1.05
CA PRO A 68 -0.21 -19.47 1.10
C PRO A 68 0.85 -19.20 0.04
N VAL A 69 2.12 -19.29 0.40
CA VAL A 69 3.24 -19.05 -0.52
C VAL A 69 4.37 -20.05 -0.29
N ALA A 70 5.23 -20.21 -1.31
CA ALA A 70 6.46 -20.97 -1.16
C ALA A 70 7.52 -20.18 -0.36
N SER A 71 8.66 -20.82 -0.07
CA SER A 71 9.78 -20.21 0.66
C SER A 71 10.29 -18.91 0.04
N HIS A 72 10.16 -18.78 -1.29
CA HIS A 72 10.29 -17.53 -2.02
C HIS A 72 8.97 -17.23 -2.71
N TYR A 73 8.55 -15.98 -2.63
CA TYR A 73 7.26 -15.57 -3.15
C TYR A 73 7.38 -14.37 -4.08
N HIS A 74 6.42 -14.31 -4.99
CA HIS A 74 6.07 -13.12 -5.74
C HIS A 74 4.54 -13.06 -5.85
N CYS A 75 3.96 -11.96 -5.39
CA CYS A 75 2.53 -11.73 -5.37
C CYS A 75 2.23 -10.34 -5.93
N THR A 76 1.19 -10.25 -6.75
CA THR A 76 0.66 -8.97 -7.26
C THR A 76 -0.76 -8.79 -6.77
N ILE A 77 -1.06 -7.60 -6.26
CA ILE A 77 -2.37 -7.19 -5.78
C ILE A 77 -2.80 -6.00 -6.61
N ASP A 78 -3.83 -6.20 -7.42
CA ASP A 78 -4.49 -5.15 -8.19
C ASP A 78 -5.69 -4.65 -7.39
N GLY A 79 -5.78 -3.34 -7.17
CA GLY A 79 -6.87 -2.67 -6.45
C GLY A 79 -7.52 -1.56 -7.27
N PRO A 80 -8.52 -0.87 -6.70
CA PRO A 80 -9.18 0.26 -7.35
C PRO A 80 -8.24 1.45 -7.58
N GLY A 81 -8.59 2.31 -8.55
CA GLY A 81 -7.84 3.56 -8.79
C GLY A 81 -6.42 3.34 -9.33
N ASP A 82 -6.25 2.29 -10.14
CA ASP A 82 -4.97 1.84 -10.70
C ASP A 82 -3.91 1.48 -9.65
N LEU A 83 -4.32 1.30 -8.39
CA LEU A 83 -3.42 0.85 -7.33
C LEU A 83 -2.96 -0.58 -7.61
N ARG A 84 -1.65 -0.76 -7.73
CA ARG A 84 -1.00 -2.07 -7.77
C ARG A 84 0.06 -2.14 -6.69
N MET A 85 0.06 -3.23 -5.92
CA MET A 85 1.17 -3.59 -5.04
C MET A 85 1.77 -4.92 -5.48
N GLU A 86 3.09 -4.94 -5.65
CA GLU A 86 3.87 -6.15 -5.87
C GLU A 86 4.68 -6.44 -4.61
N LEU A 87 4.69 -7.71 -4.20
CA LEU A 87 5.41 -8.21 -3.02
C LEU A 87 6.32 -9.35 -3.49
N SER A 88 7.61 -9.26 -3.20
CA SER A 88 8.54 -10.40 -3.28
C SER A 88 9.42 -10.50 -2.07
N GLY A 89 9.85 -11.72 -1.75
CA GLY A 89 10.65 -11.99 -0.57
C GLY A 89 10.82 -13.46 -0.28
N SER A 90 11.62 -13.74 0.75
CA SER A 90 11.72 -15.03 1.39
C SER A 90 10.90 -15.06 2.68
N LEU A 91 10.35 -16.23 3.05
CA LEU A 91 9.67 -16.45 4.32
C LEU A 91 10.62 -16.33 5.53
N ASP A 92 11.89 -16.70 5.34
CA ASP A 92 12.93 -16.68 6.37
C ASP A 92 13.86 -15.45 6.24
N GLY A 93 13.52 -14.53 5.34
CA GLY A 93 14.28 -13.31 5.08
C GLY A 93 14.34 -12.39 6.30
N ARG A 94 15.42 -11.63 6.46
CA ARG A 94 15.59 -10.68 7.58
C ARG A 94 14.45 -9.65 7.62
N ALA A 95 13.89 -9.29 6.47
CA ALA A 95 12.79 -8.35 6.36
C ALA A 95 11.41 -9.03 6.18
N ALA A 96 11.29 -10.35 6.39
CA ALA A 96 10.01 -11.07 6.27
C ALA A 96 8.90 -10.49 7.17
N ALA A 97 9.29 -9.99 8.35
CA ALA A 97 8.39 -9.36 9.32
C ALA A 97 8.12 -7.86 9.08
N ILE A 98 8.65 -7.28 7.98
CA ILE A 98 8.32 -5.91 7.57
C ILE A 98 6.97 -5.89 6.87
N GLU A 99 6.08 -5.04 7.38
CA GLU A 99 4.84 -4.66 6.73
C GLU A 99 5.00 -3.27 6.10
N VAL A 100 4.64 -3.15 4.83
CA VAL A 100 4.50 -1.86 4.14
C VAL A 100 3.03 -1.68 3.83
N GLN A 101 2.33 -0.88 4.64
CA GLN A 101 0.93 -0.53 4.38
C GLN A 101 0.89 0.76 3.57
N ALA A 102 0.30 0.73 2.38
CA ALA A 102 0.07 1.91 1.55
C ALA A 102 -1.41 2.29 1.54
N ARG A 103 -1.68 3.60 1.61
CA ARG A 103 -2.99 4.20 1.39
C ARG A 103 -2.87 5.44 0.52
N HIS A 104 -3.83 5.63 -0.38
CA HIS A 104 -3.97 6.88 -1.13
C HIS A 104 -4.15 8.09 -0.19
N ALA A 105 -3.50 9.18 -0.52
CA ALA A 105 -3.65 10.45 0.16
C ALA A 105 -3.75 11.57 -0.87
N ASP A 106 -4.24 12.73 -0.45
CA ASP A 106 -4.16 13.95 -1.25
C ASP A 106 -2.69 14.15 -1.69
N ARG A 107 -2.48 14.26 -3.01
CA ARG A 107 -1.16 14.45 -3.65
C ARG A 107 -0.12 13.34 -3.45
N GLY A 108 -0.51 12.13 -3.04
CA GLY A 108 0.45 11.04 -2.90
C GLY A 108 -0.01 9.79 -2.18
N LEU A 109 0.94 9.14 -1.51
CA LEU A 109 0.72 7.98 -0.66
C LEU A 109 1.07 8.30 0.79
N ARG A 110 0.27 7.76 1.71
CA ARG A 110 0.68 7.56 3.09
C ARG A 110 1.08 6.10 3.27
N LEU A 111 2.32 5.90 3.69
CA LEU A 111 2.88 4.62 4.05
C LEU A 111 2.93 4.51 5.57
N GLU A 112 2.70 3.30 6.07
CA GLU A 112 3.10 2.89 7.41
C GLU A 112 4.09 1.75 7.26
N LEU A 113 5.34 1.98 7.66
CA LEU A 113 6.40 0.99 7.64
C LEU A 113 6.49 0.40 9.05
N ARG A 114 6.12 -0.88 9.21
CA ARG A 114 6.12 -1.54 10.51
C ARG A 114 7.08 -2.71 10.50
N ASN A 115 7.92 -2.77 11.52
CA ASN A 115 8.87 -3.86 11.71
C ASN A 115 8.41 -4.73 12.88
N ASN A 116 7.78 -5.86 12.56
CA ASN A 116 7.37 -6.83 13.57
C ASN A 116 8.51 -7.81 13.93
N GLY A 117 9.70 -7.59 13.38
CA GLY A 117 10.89 -8.41 13.61
C GLY A 117 11.69 -7.99 14.84
N PRO A 118 12.67 -8.82 15.24
CA PRO A 118 13.47 -8.62 16.44
C PRO A 118 14.68 -7.70 16.26
N HIS A 119 14.96 -7.23 15.04
CA HIS A 119 16.13 -6.41 14.72
C HIS A 119 15.72 -5.13 14.00
N GLU A 120 16.46 -4.04 14.24
CA GLU A 120 16.34 -2.84 13.39
C GLU A 120 16.73 -3.18 11.95
N LEU A 121 16.02 -2.60 11.00
CA LEU A 121 16.27 -2.78 9.56
C LEU A 121 16.33 -1.43 8.85
N GLN A 122 17.16 -1.36 7.82
CA GLN A 122 17.22 -0.21 6.93
C GLN A 122 16.38 -0.47 5.68
N LEU A 123 15.41 0.41 5.44
CA LEU A 123 14.60 0.40 4.23
C LEU A 123 15.06 1.52 3.29
N ASP A 124 15.21 1.18 2.02
CA ASP A 124 15.50 2.11 0.93
C ASP A 124 14.23 2.28 0.09
N LEU A 125 13.71 3.51 0.03
CA LEU A 125 12.54 3.88 -0.74
C LEU A 125 12.99 4.69 -1.96
N ARG A 126 12.51 4.33 -3.15
CA ARG A 126 12.96 4.96 -4.40
C ARG A 126 11.81 5.13 -5.39
N ALA A 127 11.79 6.28 -6.07
CA ALA A 127 10.94 6.48 -7.24
C ALA A 127 11.54 5.73 -8.44
N LEU A 128 10.74 4.86 -9.05
CA LEU A 128 11.08 4.20 -10.32
C LEU A 128 10.66 5.05 -11.52
N ALA A 129 9.65 5.90 -11.35
CA ALA A 129 9.15 6.80 -12.37
C ALA A 129 8.56 8.08 -11.76
N HIS A 130 8.22 9.06 -12.62
CA HIS A 130 7.50 10.30 -12.32
C HIS A 130 8.24 11.35 -11.46
N ALA A 131 9.25 10.96 -10.69
CA ALA A 131 10.07 11.84 -9.86
C ALA A 131 11.50 11.31 -9.69
N GLU A 132 12.44 12.21 -9.41
CA GLU A 132 13.71 11.84 -8.77
C GLU A 132 13.52 12.03 -7.26
N HIS A 133 13.19 10.95 -6.56
CA HIS A 133 12.98 10.95 -5.13
C HIS A 133 13.45 9.64 -4.51
N ASP A 134 14.31 9.74 -3.51
CA ASP A 134 14.80 8.62 -2.72
C ASP A 134 14.77 8.97 -1.24
N LYS A 135 14.62 7.95 -0.40
CA LYS A 135 14.62 8.10 1.04
C LYS A 135 15.12 6.82 1.70
N ARG A 136 16.14 6.96 2.55
CA ARG A 136 16.64 5.89 3.40
C ARG A 136 16.11 6.06 4.81
N ILE A 137 15.61 4.98 5.39
CA ILE A 137 14.92 4.98 6.69
C ILE A 137 15.40 3.79 7.51
N ARG A 138 15.54 3.98 8.83
CA ARG A 138 15.68 2.86 9.77
C ARG A 138 14.38 2.67 10.53
N VAL A 139 13.95 1.41 10.65
CA VAL A 139 12.76 1.03 11.41
C VAL A 139 13.22 0.12 12.55
N ALA A 140 13.14 0.63 13.77
CA ALA A 140 13.50 -0.11 14.98
C ALA A 140 12.72 -1.42 15.09
N ALA A 141 13.29 -2.42 15.77
CA ALA A 141 12.59 -3.65 16.11
C ALA A 141 11.29 -3.36 16.87
N GLY A 142 10.17 -3.96 16.45
CA GLY A 142 8.83 -3.67 17.00
C GLY A 142 8.30 -2.27 16.68
N GLY A 143 9.01 -1.47 15.90
CA GLY A 143 8.70 -0.08 15.60
C GLY A 143 7.75 0.09 14.41
N ALA A 144 7.14 1.26 14.33
CA ALA A 144 6.37 1.71 13.17
C ALA A 144 6.75 3.15 12.83
N LEU A 145 6.85 3.46 11.53
CA LEU A 145 7.16 4.79 11.05
C LEU A 145 6.19 5.20 9.93
N PRO A 146 5.43 6.29 10.09
CA PRO A 146 4.65 6.86 9.01
C PRO A 146 5.56 7.60 8.02
N VAL A 147 5.33 7.40 6.73
CA VAL A 147 6.05 8.07 5.64
C VAL A 147 5.06 8.60 4.62
N PHE A 148 5.20 9.87 4.25
CA PHE A 148 4.50 10.41 3.09
C PHE A 148 5.39 10.24 1.85
N TRP A 149 4.81 9.78 0.75
CA TRP A 149 5.46 9.67 -0.54
C TRP A 149 4.73 10.53 -1.58
N PRO A 150 5.39 11.52 -2.19
CA PRO A 150 4.74 12.44 -3.11
C PRO A 150 4.41 11.77 -4.46
N ALA A 151 3.30 12.19 -5.07
CA ALA A 151 2.92 11.82 -6.43
C ALA A 151 2.90 13.08 -7.33
N PRO A 152 4.06 13.59 -7.78
CA PRO A 152 4.09 14.74 -8.67
C PRO A 152 3.33 14.40 -9.96
N ARG A 153 2.48 15.33 -10.41
CA ARG A 153 1.57 15.14 -11.55
C ARG A 153 0.55 14.01 -11.33
N GLY A 154 0.28 13.65 -10.08
CA GLY A 154 -0.75 12.68 -9.71
C GLY A 154 -0.34 11.23 -9.88
N HIS A 155 0.90 10.91 -10.22
CA HIS A 155 1.35 9.52 -10.40
C HIS A 155 2.50 9.17 -9.46
N TYR A 156 2.54 7.91 -9.03
CA TYR A 156 3.63 7.37 -8.24
C TYR A 156 4.01 5.96 -8.72
N ASP A 157 5.30 5.66 -8.64
CA ASP A 157 5.88 4.33 -8.82
C ASP A 157 7.01 4.20 -7.80
N LEU A 158 6.69 3.60 -6.66
CA LEU A 158 7.54 3.50 -5.48
C LEU A 158 8.08 2.08 -5.35
N GLU A 159 9.38 1.95 -5.21
CA GLU A 159 10.07 0.75 -4.75
C GLU A 159 10.47 0.89 -3.27
N VAL A 160 10.30 -0.18 -2.49
CA VAL A 160 10.83 -0.33 -1.13
C VAL A 160 11.65 -1.61 -1.06
N THR A 161 12.92 -1.50 -0.69
CA THR A 161 13.84 -2.62 -0.47
C THR A 161 14.41 -2.57 0.95
N ALA A 162 15.02 -3.67 1.40
CA ALA A 162 15.69 -3.74 2.69
C ALA A 162 17.17 -4.06 2.50
N ALA A 163 18.05 -3.28 3.12
CA ALA A 163 19.50 -3.45 2.96
C ALA A 163 20.00 -4.80 3.49
N GLU A 164 19.34 -5.34 4.51
CA GLU A 164 19.68 -6.60 5.17
C GLU A 164 19.00 -7.83 4.53
N ASP A 165 18.21 -7.64 3.47
CA ASP A 165 17.46 -8.71 2.81
C ASP A 165 17.26 -8.44 1.31
N GLU A 166 18.15 -9.00 0.48
CA GLU A 166 18.11 -8.84 -0.98
C GLU A 166 16.86 -9.43 -1.64
N THR A 167 16.12 -10.31 -0.95
CA THR A 167 14.89 -10.88 -1.49
C THR A 167 13.70 -9.94 -1.30
N PHE A 168 13.78 -9.06 -0.29
CA PHE A 168 12.68 -8.19 0.10
C PHE A 168 12.52 -7.04 -0.90
N HIS A 169 11.39 -7.06 -1.60
CA HIS A 169 11.01 -5.98 -2.48
C HIS A 169 9.50 -5.75 -2.43
N ARG A 170 9.12 -4.47 -2.40
CA ARG A 170 7.74 -4.00 -2.48
C ARG A 170 7.69 -2.93 -3.55
N ARG A 171 6.78 -3.05 -4.51
CA ARG A 171 6.52 -1.98 -5.48
C ARG A 171 5.08 -1.53 -5.40
N ILE A 172 4.85 -0.24 -5.34
CA ILE A 172 3.52 0.36 -5.24
C ILE A 172 3.38 1.36 -6.39
N VAL A 173 2.43 1.09 -7.28
CA VAL A 173 2.17 1.88 -8.49
C VAL A 173 0.73 2.36 -8.47
N GLY A 174 0.48 3.57 -8.95
CA GLY A 174 -0.88 4.08 -9.08
C GLY A 174 -0.96 5.57 -9.30
N ARG A 175 -2.17 6.10 -9.08
CA ARG A 175 -2.53 7.51 -9.25
C ARG A 175 -3.10 8.08 -7.96
N ALA A 176 -2.66 9.29 -7.60
CA ALA A 176 -3.26 10.13 -6.58
C ALA A 176 -4.00 11.29 -7.24
N GLU A 177 -5.15 11.65 -6.69
CA GLU A 177 -5.95 12.82 -7.09
C GLU A 177 -5.63 14.03 -6.22
#